data_AF-A0A950FD34-F1
#
_entry.id   AF-A0A950FD34-F1
#
_cell.length_a   1.000
_cell.length_b   1.000
_cell.length_c   1.000
_cell.angle_alpha   90.00
_cell.angle_beta   90.00
_cell.angle_gamma   90.00
#
_symmetry.space_group_name_H-M   'P 1'
#
loop_
_entity.id
_entity.type
_entity.pdbx_description
1 polymer ?
#
loop_
_entity_poly.entity_id
_entity_poly.type
_entity_poly.pdbx_seq_one_letter_code
_entity_poly.pdbx_strand_id
1 'polypeptide(L)'
;MFDPRDTMTRERFKLVEDAKGLWDCVHCFEASEHCPRGIAPTERIIALRDKAFQLGIQNPRAARHHYSFADSVKKSGVLDEGKLAVESEGLTNIRGLMRLLPTAARALRRGKAPIPYIHHKAPGAAQVRRIIEKAEEKHR
;
A
#
# COMPACT_ATOMS: atom_id res chain seq x y z
N MET A 1 -10.70 -12.78 15.69
CA MET A 1 -10.49 -12.44 14.27
C MET A 1 -10.05 -13.63 13.45
N PHE A 2 -9.05 -14.44 13.87
CA PHE A 2 -8.69 -15.70 13.20
C PHE A 2 -9.18 -16.96 13.92
N ASP A 3 -9.71 -16.82 15.14
CA ASP A 3 -10.36 -17.91 15.85
C ASP A 3 -11.70 -18.25 15.17
N PRO A 4 -11.94 -19.49 14.71
CA PRO A 4 -13.18 -19.89 14.05
C PRO A 4 -14.42 -19.77 14.95
N ARG A 5 -14.24 -19.70 16.27
CA ARG A 5 -15.33 -19.51 17.24
C ARG A 5 -15.77 -18.05 17.38
N ASP A 6 -15.02 -17.11 16.80
CA ASP A 6 -15.28 -15.67 16.92
C ASP A 6 -16.38 -15.20 15.96
N THR A 7 -17.59 -15.02 16.48
CA THR A 7 -18.76 -14.56 15.72
C THR A 7 -18.76 -13.06 15.43
N MET A 8 -17.91 -12.27 16.08
CA MET A 8 -17.88 -10.79 15.99
C MET A 8 -16.66 -10.27 15.21
N THR A 9 -16.22 -11.01 14.19
CA THR A 9 -14.99 -10.69 13.47
C THR A 9 -15.05 -9.29 12.84
N ARG A 10 -16.19 -8.90 12.25
CA ARG A 10 -16.32 -7.63 11.52
C ARG A 10 -16.32 -6.43 12.44
N GLU A 11 -17.00 -6.53 13.58
CA GLU A 11 -17.06 -5.52 14.63
C GLU A 11 -15.66 -5.27 15.22
N ARG A 12 -14.90 -6.34 15.46
CA ARG A 12 -13.51 -6.22 15.93
C ARG A 12 -12.62 -5.49 14.93
N PHE A 13 -12.82 -5.69 13.62
CA PHE A 13 -12.01 -5.01 12.62
C PHE A 13 -12.28 -3.50 12.58
N LYS A 14 -13.51 -3.06 12.88
CA LYS A 14 -13.81 -1.62 13.04
C LYS A 14 -13.01 -0.97 14.17
N LEU A 15 -12.71 -1.72 15.24
CA LEU A 15 -11.90 -1.19 16.36
C LEU A 15 -10.46 -0.86 15.96
N VAL A 16 -9.93 -1.49 14.92
CA VAL A 16 -8.56 -1.31 14.46
C VAL A 16 -8.48 -0.54 13.13
N GLU A 17 -9.62 -0.09 12.60
CA GLU A 17 -9.68 0.70 11.37
C GLU A 17 -9.27 2.16 11.59
N ASP A 18 -9.47 2.68 12.80
CA ASP A 18 -9.23 4.06 13.19
C ASP A 18 -7.74 4.48 13.16
N ALA A 19 -7.50 5.78 13.33
CA ALA A 19 -6.17 6.34 13.49
C ALA A 19 -5.43 5.68 14.67
N LYS A 20 -4.13 5.42 14.51
CA LYS A 20 -3.30 4.59 15.42
C LYS A 20 -3.65 3.10 15.42
N GLY A 21 -4.36 2.64 14.39
CA GLY A 21 -4.76 1.26 14.21
C GLY A 21 -3.90 0.48 13.21
N LEU A 22 -4.56 -0.41 12.49
CA LEU A 22 -3.98 -1.39 11.58
C LEU A 22 -3.16 -0.78 10.43
N TRP A 23 -3.59 0.40 9.95
CA TRP A 23 -3.03 1.07 8.78
C TRP A 23 -1.73 1.84 9.06
N ASP A 24 -1.39 2.08 10.32
CA ASP A 24 -0.21 2.85 10.72
C ASP A 24 1.06 1.98 10.83
N CYS A 25 0.93 0.67 10.67
CA CYS A 25 2.10 -0.21 10.58
C CYS A 25 2.89 0.08 9.30
N VAL A 26 4.17 0.42 9.46
CA VAL A 26 5.12 0.72 8.37
C VAL A 26 5.98 -0.47 7.95
N HIS A 27 5.69 -1.67 8.46
CA HIS A 27 6.44 -2.91 8.20
C HIS A 27 7.95 -2.79 8.51
N CYS A 28 8.32 -2.22 9.66
CA CYS A 28 9.71 -2.14 10.11
C CYS A 28 10.22 -3.42 10.80
N PHE A 29 9.35 -4.40 11.08
CA PHE A 29 9.67 -5.69 11.73
C PHE A 29 10.26 -5.64 13.16
N GLU A 30 10.52 -4.46 13.70
CA GLU A 30 11.03 -4.25 15.07
C GLU A 30 10.23 -4.99 16.15
N ALA A 31 8.90 -5.04 16.02
CA ALA A 31 8.03 -5.70 16.98
C ALA A 31 8.22 -7.23 17.01
N SER A 32 8.59 -7.83 15.88
CA SER A 32 8.88 -9.27 15.77
C SER A 32 10.28 -9.59 16.23
N GLU A 33 11.28 -8.81 15.80
CA GLU A 33 12.69 -8.99 16.19
C GLU A 33 12.91 -8.90 17.70
N HIS A 34 12.24 -7.97 18.37
CA HIS A 34 12.40 -7.76 19.81
C HIS A 34 11.43 -8.59 20.67
N CYS A 35 10.64 -9.49 20.08
CA CYS A 35 9.66 -10.25 20.85
C CYS A 35 10.32 -11.42 21.60
N PRO A 36 10.41 -11.40 22.94
CA PRO A 36 11.03 -12.49 23.70
C PRO A 36 10.21 -13.78 23.68
N ARG A 37 8.96 -13.70 23.21
CA ARG A 37 8.00 -14.80 23.16
C ARG A 37 7.86 -15.41 21.77
N GLY A 38 8.58 -14.90 20.76
CA GLY A 38 8.56 -15.44 19.40
C GLY A 38 7.19 -15.39 18.74
N ILE A 39 6.37 -14.39 19.08
CA ILE A 39 4.96 -14.36 18.66
C ILE A 39 4.78 -13.73 17.27
N ALA A 40 5.83 -13.20 16.63
CA ALA A 40 5.74 -12.60 15.29
C ALA A 40 4.59 -11.55 15.13
N PRO A 41 4.57 -10.45 15.92
CA PRO A 41 3.48 -9.47 15.86
C PRO A 41 3.33 -8.81 14.49
N THR A 42 4.43 -8.48 13.80
CA THR A 42 4.37 -7.78 12.51
C THR A 42 3.68 -8.61 11.44
N GLU A 43 3.99 -9.90 11.37
CA GLU A 43 3.40 -10.86 10.45
C GLU A 43 1.90 -11.01 10.70
N ARG A 44 1.49 -11.03 11.98
CA ARG A 44 0.06 -11.06 12.34
C ARG A 44 -0.67 -9.79 11.96
N ILE A 45 -0.02 -8.63 12.11
CA ILE A 45 -0.57 -7.34 11.67
C ILE A 45 -0.76 -7.34 10.15
N ILE A 46 0.21 -7.86 9.38
CA ILE A 46 0.11 -8.00 7.92
C ILE A 46 -1.07 -8.92 7.55
N ALA A 47 -1.19 -10.09 8.19
CA ALA A 47 -2.32 -11.00 7.95
C ALA A 47 -3.68 -10.36 8.28
N LEU A 48 -3.74 -9.52 9.32
CA LEU A 48 -4.93 -8.75 9.64
C LEU A 48 -5.26 -7.72 8.56
N ARG A 49 -4.27 -7.04 7.96
CA ARG A 49 -4.48 -6.11 6.84
C ARG A 49 -5.09 -6.82 5.64
N ASP A 50 -4.56 -7.99 5.30
CA ASP A 50 -5.08 -8.78 4.18
C ASP A 50 -6.52 -9.22 4.40
N LYS A 51 -6.84 -9.68 5.62
CA LYS A 51 -8.22 -10.04 5.99
C LYS A 51 -9.15 -8.82 6.02
N ALA A 52 -8.68 -7.66 6.48
CA ALA A 52 -9.46 -6.42 6.45
C ALA A 52 -9.80 -6.01 5.01
N PHE A 53 -8.83 -6.11 4.09
CA PHE A 53 -9.04 -5.90 2.65
C PHE A 53 -10.11 -6.84 2.08
N GLN A 54 -10.05 -8.15 2.39
CA GLN A 54 -11.03 -9.13 1.95
C GLN A 54 -12.45 -8.83 2.46
N LEU A 55 -12.57 -8.27 3.66
CA LEU A 55 -13.86 -7.87 4.26
C LEU A 55 -14.35 -6.49 3.79
N GLY A 56 -13.58 -5.81 2.92
CA GLY A 56 -13.88 -4.45 2.44
C GLY A 56 -13.70 -3.36 3.50
N ILE A 57 -13.03 -3.66 4.62
CA ILE A 57 -12.73 -2.72 5.69
C ILE A 57 -11.37 -2.12 5.37
N GLN A 58 -11.36 -0.94 4.78
CA GLN A 58 -10.15 -0.36 4.22
C GLN A 58 -10.09 1.14 4.41
N ASN A 59 -8.89 1.62 4.75
CA ASN A 59 -8.59 3.03 4.66
C ASN A 59 -8.56 3.44 3.17
N PRO A 60 -9.38 4.40 2.72
CA PRO A 60 -9.46 4.76 1.30
C PRO A 60 -8.13 5.21 0.70
N ARG A 61 -7.27 5.87 1.49
CA ARG A 61 -5.92 6.30 1.06
C ARG A 61 -5.00 5.10 0.87
N ALA A 62 -5.01 4.16 1.82
CA ALA A 62 -4.22 2.93 1.73
C ALA A 62 -4.67 2.10 0.52
N ALA A 63 -5.98 1.92 0.33
CA ALA A 63 -6.54 1.22 -0.82
C ALA A 63 -6.07 1.82 -2.15
N ARG A 64 -6.21 3.15 -2.34
CA ARG A 64 -5.71 3.84 -3.54
C ARG A 64 -4.20 3.65 -3.75
N HIS A 65 -3.42 3.71 -2.68
CA HIS A 65 -1.97 3.50 -2.74
C HIS A 65 -1.63 2.09 -3.27
N HIS A 66 -2.27 1.05 -2.73
CA HIS A 66 -2.04 -0.34 -3.17
C HIS A 66 -2.47 -0.57 -4.62
N TYR A 67 -3.62 -0.02 -5.05
CA TYR A 67 -4.06 -0.13 -6.43
C TYR A 67 -3.15 0.62 -7.41
N SER A 68 -2.72 1.83 -7.07
CA SER A 68 -1.80 2.63 -7.89
C SER A 68 -0.43 1.95 -8.04
N PHE A 69 0.10 1.38 -6.94
CA PHE A 69 1.31 0.58 -6.95
C PHE A 69 1.21 -0.60 -7.92
N ALA A 70 0.14 -1.42 -7.78
CA ALA A 70 -0.07 -2.58 -8.61
C ALA A 70 -0.22 -2.21 -10.10
N ASP A 71 -1.00 -1.15 -10.40
CA ASP A 71 -1.19 -0.64 -11.76
C ASP A 71 0.13 -0.16 -12.39
N SER A 72 0.95 0.54 -11.61
CA SER A 72 2.24 1.07 -12.06
C SER A 72 3.21 -0.06 -12.45
N VAL A 73 3.38 -1.05 -11.56
CA VAL A 73 4.23 -2.22 -11.79
C VAL A 73 3.69 -3.07 -12.94
N LYS A 74 2.37 -3.25 -13.05
CA LYS A 74 1.75 -3.99 -14.16
C LYS A 74 1.98 -3.34 -15.52
N LYS A 75 1.94 -2.00 -15.59
CA LYS A 75 2.07 -1.26 -16.86
C LYS A 75 3.51 -1.15 -17.34
N SER A 76 4.44 -0.94 -16.42
CA SER A 76 5.82 -0.54 -16.75
C SER A 76 6.89 -1.47 -16.20
N GLY A 77 6.56 -2.38 -15.29
CA GLY A 77 7.52 -3.23 -14.58
C GLY A 77 8.35 -2.48 -13.53
N VAL A 78 8.15 -1.17 -13.38
CA VAL A 78 8.81 -0.30 -12.40
C VAL A 78 7.76 0.54 -11.69
N LEU A 79 8.04 0.95 -10.45
CA LEU A 79 7.17 1.87 -9.74
C LEU A 79 7.31 3.29 -10.29
N ASP A 80 6.19 3.96 -10.52
CA ASP A 80 6.10 5.39 -10.78
C ASP A 80 5.77 6.10 -9.47
N GLU A 81 6.79 6.59 -8.77
CA GLU A 81 6.63 7.22 -7.45
C GLU A 81 5.86 8.53 -7.50
N GLY A 82 5.96 9.27 -8.61
CA GLY A 82 5.27 10.54 -8.79
C GLY A 82 3.76 10.33 -8.90
N LYS A 83 3.37 9.41 -9.79
CA LYS A 83 1.97 9.01 -9.96
C LYS A 83 1.42 8.39 -8.68
N LEU A 84 2.19 7.51 -8.04
CA LEU A 84 1.80 6.88 -6.79
C LEU A 84 1.49 7.93 -5.71
N ALA A 85 2.35 8.94 -5.53
CA ALA A 85 2.14 9.96 -4.52
C ALA A 85 0.82 10.73 -4.73
N VAL A 86 0.52 11.11 -5.98
CA VAL A 86 -0.69 11.85 -6.34
C VAL A 86 -1.95 10.99 -6.21
N GLU A 87 -1.95 9.78 -6.76
CA GLU A 87 -3.11 8.89 -6.73
C GLU A 87 -3.44 8.39 -5.32
N SER A 88 -2.42 8.22 -4.46
CA SER A 88 -2.60 7.85 -3.06
C SER A 88 -3.42 8.90 -2.30
N GLU A 89 -3.05 10.18 -2.42
CA GLU A 89 -3.82 11.28 -1.81
C GLU A 89 -5.23 11.37 -2.39
N GLY A 90 -5.34 11.12 -3.70
CA GLY A 90 -6.57 11.21 -4.48
C GLY A 90 -6.70 12.56 -5.17
N LEU A 91 -7.11 12.56 -6.44
CA LEU A 91 -7.17 13.74 -7.31
C LEU A 91 -8.14 14.82 -6.79
N THR A 92 -9.16 14.42 -6.04
CA THR A 92 -10.16 15.34 -5.46
C THR A 92 -9.72 15.94 -4.12
N ASN A 93 -8.64 15.44 -3.51
CA ASN A 93 -8.17 15.88 -2.20
C ASN A 93 -7.14 17.01 -2.33
N ILE A 94 -7.61 18.22 -2.67
CA ILE A 94 -6.76 19.41 -2.89
C ILE A 94 -5.86 19.67 -1.67
N ARG A 95 -6.40 19.55 -0.45
CA ARG A 95 -5.63 19.77 0.79
C ARG A 95 -4.50 18.74 0.96
N GLY A 96 -4.75 17.47 0.64
CA GLY A 96 -3.74 16.41 0.65
C GLY A 96 -2.65 16.66 -0.38
N LEU A 97 -3.03 17.02 -1.60
CA LEU A 97 -2.10 17.35 -2.68
C LEU A 97 -1.22 18.55 -2.35
N MET A 98 -1.77 19.60 -1.73
CA MET A 98 -0.99 20.76 -1.27
C MET A 98 0.09 20.38 -0.24
N ARG A 99 -0.10 19.31 0.55
CA ARG A 99 0.92 18.81 1.49
C ARG A 99 2.10 18.14 0.78
N LEU A 100 1.95 17.73 -0.48
CA LEU A 100 3.04 17.15 -1.27
C LEU A 100 3.96 18.22 -1.85
N LEU A 101 3.51 19.47 -1.99
CA LEU A 101 4.28 20.56 -2.60
C LEU A 101 5.67 20.77 -1.96
N PRO A 102 5.84 20.81 -0.63
CA PRO A 102 7.17 20.98 -0.03
C PRO A 102 8.12 19.82 -0.35
N THR A 103 7.58 18.61 -0.52
CA THR A 103 8.36 17.43 -0.91
C THR A 103 8.72 17.49 -2.38
N ALA A 104 7.77 17.84 -3.24
CA ALA A 104 8.01 18.07 -4.67
C ALA A 104 9.08 19.16 -4.89
N ALA A 105 8.98 20.31 -4.22
CA ALA A 105 9.96 21.38 -4.28
C ALA A 105 11.36 20.94 -3.84
N ARG A 106 11.45 20.12 -2.77
CA ARG A 106 12.73 19.55 -2.33
C ARG A 106 13.29 18.54 -3.33
N ALA A 107 12.46 17.71 -3.94
CA ALA A 107 12.87 16.75 -4.96
C ALA A 107 13.39 17.49 -6.21
N LEU A 108 12.68 18.53 -6.65
CA LEU A 108 13.07 19.40 -7.75
C LEU A 108 14.43 20.05 -7.51
N ARG A 109 14.60 20.70 -6.36
CA ARG A 109 15.86 21.35 -5.99
C ARG A 109 17.04 20.38 -5.92
N ARG A 110 16.79 19.10 -5.64
CA ARG A 110 17.83 18.06 -5.62
C ARG A 110 17.99 17.31 -6.94
N GLY A 111 17.28 17.70 -8.00
CA GLY A 111 17.31 16.99 -9.29
C GLY A 111 16.74 15.57 -9.22
N LYS A 112 15.97 15.24 -8.18
CA LYS A 112 15.34 13.93 -7.97
C LYS A 112 13.88 13.90 -8.44
N ALA A 113 13.37 15.01 -8.94
CA ALA A 113 12.06 15.05 -9.55
C ALA A 113 12.15 14.57 -11.00
N PRO A 114 11.18 13.78 -11.48
CA PRO A 114 11.12 13.35 -12.88
C PRO A 114 10.69 14.54 -13.76
N ILE A 115 11.64 15.43 -14.11
CA ILE A 115 11.47 16.48 -15.10
C ILE A 115 12.47 16.28 -16.24
N PRO A 116 12.03 16.08 -17.50
CA PRO A 116 10.64 15.91 -17.94
C PRO A 116 10.02 14.62 -17.38
N TYR A 117 8.69 14.60 -17.20
CA TYR A 117 7.98 13.46 -16.62
C TYR A 117 7.90 12.29 -17.61
N ILE A 118 8.99 11.54 -17.71
CA ILE A 118 9.13 10.39 -18.59
C ILE A 118 9.27 9.15 -17.71
N HIS A 119 8.19 8.39 -17.59
CA HIS A 119 8.23 7.11 -16.90
C HIS A 119 8.74 6.02 -17.85
N HIS A 120 9.86 5.38 -17.49
CA HIS A 120 10.48 4.35 -18.30
C HIS A 120 9.87 2.98 -18.01
N LYS A 121 10.07 2.02 -18.92
CA LYS A 121 9.67 0.62 -18.72
C LYS A 121 10.90 -0.22 -18.39
N ALA A 122 10.77 -1.15 -17.46
CA ALA A 122 11.82 -2.12 -17.15
C ALA A 122 12.09 -3.04 -18.36
N PRO A 123 13.35 -3.47 -18.56
CA PRO A 123 13.63 -4.61 -19.42
C PRO A 123 12.87 -5.83 -18.86
N GLY A 124 11.96 -6.39 -19.65
CA GLY A 124 11.08 -7.49 -19.20
C GLY A 124 9.73 -7.06 -18.60
N ALA A 125 9.29 -5.82 -18.76
CA ALA A 125 7.97 -5.36 -18.30
C ALA A 125 6.80 -6.27 -18.77
N ALA A 126 6.90 -6.85 -19.97
CA ALA A 126 5.92 -7.82 -20.47
C ALA A 126 5.87 -9.13 -19.67
N GLN A 127 7.00 -9.58 -19.12
CA GLN A 127 7.06 -10.77 -18.27
C GLN A 127 6.41 -10.49 -16.91
N VAL A 128 6.74 -9.34 -16.30
CA VAL A 128 6.12 -8.88 -15.05
C VAL A 128 4.61 -8.77 -15.21
N ARG A 129 4.14 -8.15 -16.30
CA ARG A 129 2.72 -8.04 -16.61
C ARG A 129 2.04 -9.40 -16.68
N ARG A 130 2.62 -10.38 -17.38
CA ARG A 130 2.09 -11.75 -17.48
C ARG A 130 2.02 -12.45 -16.11
N ILE A 131 2.98 -12.23 -15.22
CA ILE A 131 2.96 -12.80 -13.87
C ILE A 131 1.78 -12.23 -13.08
N ILE A 132 1.57 -10.91 -13.15
CA ILE A 132 0.47 -10.24 -12.45
C ILE A 132 -0.89 -10.70 -13.01
N GLU A 133 -1.04 -10.77 -14.34
CA GLU A 133 -2.27 -11.24 -14.97
C GLU A 133 -2.62 -12.67 -14.54
N LYS A 134 -1.65 -13.59 -14.53
CA LYS A 134 -1.85 -14.96 -14.03
C LYS A 134 -2.21 -15.02 -12.55
N ALA A 135 -1.64 -14.12 -11.73
CA ALA A 135 -1.97 -14.06 -10.30
C ALA A 135 -3.40 -13.55 -10.07
N GLU A 136 -3.82 -12.53 -10.83
CA GLU A 136 -5.19 -12.01 -10.80
C GLU A 136 -6.21 -13.07 -11.26
N GLU A 137 -5.91 -13.87 -12.29
CA GLU A 137 -6.76 -14.97 -12.75
C GLU A 137 -6.95 -16.05 -11.68
N LYS A 138 -5.91 -16.39 -10.92
CA LYS A 138 -5.96 -17.41 -9.87
C LYS A 138 -6.73 -16.97 -8.62
N HIS A 139 -6.89 -15.66 -8.41
CA HIS A 139 -7.57 -15.08 -7.24
C HIS A 139 -8.97 -14.54 -7.56
N ARG A 140 -9.40 -14.64 -8.82
CA ARG A 140 -10.78 -14.40 -9.26
C ARG A 140 -11.60 -15.68 -9.12
#